data_AF-A0A1H5EYP4-F1
#
_entry.id   AF-A0A1H5EYP4-F1
#
_cell.length_a   1.000
_cell.length_b   1.000
_cell.length_c   1.000
_cell.angle_alpha   90.00
_cell.angle_beta   90.00
_cell.angle_gamma   90.00
#
_symmetry.space_group_name_H-M   'P 1'
#
loop_
_entity.id
_entity.type
_entity.pdbx_description
1 polymer ?
#
loop_
_entity_poly.entity_id
_entity_poly.type
_entity_poly.pdbx_seq_one_letter_code
_entity_poly.pdbx_strand_id
1 'polypeptide(L)'
;MVVMPGMPGQARQAARPQAAGAGLALPAGEQGPESVISAVGRLLTEPAFTAAARRPRDEIAAMPSATEVAARPVASTGAQTTREAPARGRPSGAAPTL
;
A
#
# COMPACT_ATOMS: atom_id res chain seq x y z
N MET A 1 -12.61 -1.38 -10.46
CA MET A 1 -11.48 -2.34 -10.53
C MET A 1 -11.76 -3.56 -9.64
N VAL A 2 -11.11 -4.70 -9.88
CA VAL A 2 -11.15 -5.88 -8.98
C VAL A 2 -9.81 -6.01 -8.26
N VAL A 3 -9.81 -6.16 -6.93
CA VAL A 3 -8.59 -6.27 -6.11
C VAL A 3 -8.55 -7.59 -5.37
N MET A 4 -7.41 -8.28 -5.46
CA MET A 4 -7.12 -9.53 -4.78
C MET A 4 -5.92 -9.31 -3.84
N PRO A 5 -6.13 -9.08 -2.53
CA PRO A 5 -5.03 -8.97 -1.59
C PRO A 5 -4.34 -10.34 -1.45
N GLY A 6 -3.03 -10.38 -1.71
CA GLY A 6 -2.20 -11.57 -1.54
C GLY A 6 -1.52 -11.64 -0.17
N MET A 7 -1.47 -10.52 0.56
CA MET A 7 -0.85 -10.43 1.90
C MET A 7 -1.80 -9.75 2.90
N PRO A 8 -1.74 -10.09 4.21
CA PRO A 8 -2.63 -9.52 5.23
C PRO A 8 -2.67 -7.98 5.25
N GLY A 9 -1.53 -7.32 5.03
CA GLY A 9 -1.44 -5.85 4.99
C GLY A 9 -2.19 -5.20 3.81
N GLN A 10 -2.54 -5.95 2.78
CA GLN A 10 -3.19 -5.44 1.57
C GLN A 10 -4.72 -5.42 1.69
N ALA A 11 -5.32 -6.18 2.62
CA ALA A 11 -6.77 -6.24 2.79
C ALA A 11 -7.38 -4.85 3.08
N ARG A 12 -6.69 -4.04 3.91
CA ARG A 12 -7.10 -2.67 4.21
C ARG A 12 -7.16 -1.78 2.96
N GLN A 13 -6.23 -1.98 2.02
CA GLN A 13 -6.20 -1.22 0.78
C GLN A 13 -7.26 -1.72 -0.20
N ALA A 14 -7.49 -3.03 -0.27
CA ALA A 14 -8.56 -3.61 -1.08
C ALA A 14 -9.96 -3.15 -0.64
N ALA A 15 -10.17 -2.91 0.65
CA ALA A 15 -11.45 -2.42 1.18
C ALA A 15 -11.80 -0.99 0.75
N ARG A 16 -10.80 -0.13 0.46
CA ARG A 16 -11.02 1.28 0.09
C ARG A 16 -11.80 1.49 -1.21
N PRO A 17 -11.42 0.89 -2.36
CA PRO A 17 -12.18 1.02 -3.61
C PRO A 17 -13.59 0.44 -3.48
N GLN A 18 -13.77 -0.63 -2.70
CA GLN A 18 -15.09 -1.21 -2.43
C GLN A 18 -15.96 -0.27 -1.59
N ALA A 19 -15.42 0.30 -0.51
CA ALA A 19 -16.12 1.29 0.31
C ALA A 19 -16.49 2.56 -0.47
N ALA A 20 -15.67 2.93 -1.46
CA ALA A 20 -15.96 4.04 -2.37
C ALA A 20 -16.94 3.68 -3.49
N GLY A 21 -17.38 2.42 -3.61
CA GLY A 21 -18.21 1.94 -4.73
C GLY A 21 -17.47 1.89 -6.07
N ALA A 22 -16.16 2.11 -6.10
CA ALA A 22 -15.32 2.18 -7.30
C ALA A 22 -14.70 0.82 -7.71
N GLY A 23 -15.01 -0.24 -6.97
CA GLY A 23 -14.50 -1.57 -7.26
C GLY A 23 -15.03 -2.66 -6.33
N LEU A 24 -14.47 -3.84 -6.52
CA LEU A 24 -14.76 -5.04 -5.74
C LEU A 24 -13.46 -5.59 -5.15
N ALA A 25 -13.51 -6.02 -3.89
CA ALA A 25 -12.43 -6.77 -3.27
C ALA A 25 -12.82 -8.25 -3.18
N LEU A 26 -11.93 -9.14 -3.65
CA LEU A 26 -12.07 -10.58 -3.47
C LEU A 26 -11.16 -11.00 -2.32
N PRO A 27 -11.70 -11.29 -1.11
CA PRO A 27 -10.89 -11.62 0.05
C PRO A 27 -10.11 -12.91 -0.17
N ALA A 28 -9.02 -13.07 0.58
CA ALA A 28 -8.24 -14.30 0.54
C ALA A 28 -9.14 -15.51 0.86
N GLY A 29 -9.02 -16.57 0.08
CA GLY A 29 -9.88 -17.75 0.16
C GLY A 29 -11.09 -17.73 -0.78
N GLU A 30 -11.45 -16.58 -1.34
CA GLU A 30 -12.56 -16.44 -2.31
C GLU A 30 -12.08 -16.15 -3.75
N GLN A 31 -10.77 -16.25 -4.02
CA GLN A 31 -10.13 -15.84 -5.28
C GLN A 31 -10.12 -16.95 -6.34
N GLY A 32 -11.25 -17.65 -6.52
CA GLY A 32 -11.42 -18.66 -7.56
C GLY A 32 -11.69 -18.06 -8.95
N PRO A 33 -11.49 -18.82 -10.05
CA PRO A 33 -11.78 -18.34 -11.41
C PRO A 33 -13.20 -17.78 -11.58
N GLU A 34 -14.21 -18.47 -11.06
CA GLU A 34 -15.62 -18.07 -11.17
C GLU A 34 -15.94 -16.77 -10.42
N SER A 35 -15.35 -16.56 -9.25
CA SER A 35 -15.56 -15.31 -8.50
C SER A 35 -14.89 -14.13 -9.19
N VAL A 36 -13.73 -14.34 -9.83
CA VAL A 36 -13.07 -13.32 -10.66
C VAL A 36 -13.92 -12.98 -11.88
N ILE A 37 -14.43 -13.97 -12.61
CA ILE A 37 -15.30 -13.76 -13.77
C ILE A 37 -16.55 -12.98 -13.37
N SER A 38 -17.21 -13.39 -12.29
CA SER A 38 -18.39 -12.70 -11.75
C SER A 38 -18.09 -11.25 -11.37
N ALA A 39 -16.99 -11.01 -10.64
CA ALA A 39 -16.60 -9.66 -10.23
C ALA A 39 -16.27 -8.76 -11.42
N VAL A 40 -15.54 -9.28 -12.42
CA VAL A 40 -15.22 -8.54 -13.65
C VAL A 40 -16.48 -8.28 -14.46
N GLY A 41 -17.38 -9.27 -14.58
CA GLY A 41 -18.66 -9.11 -15.28
C GLY A 41 -19.48 -7.96 -14.71
N ARG A 42 -19.64 -7.92 -13.37
CA ARG A 42 -20.30 -6.81 -12.67
C ARG A 42 -19.61 -5.48 -12.93
N LEU A 43 -18.28 -5.44 -12.81
CA LEU A 43 -17.50 -4.22 -13.03
C LEU A 43 -17.69 -3.62 -14.42
N LEU A 44 -17.84 -4.46 -15.45
CA LEU A 44 -17.99 -4.04 -16.83
C LEU A 44 -19.44 -3.69 -17.20
N THR A 45 -20.43 -4.20 -16.47
CA THR A 45 -21.86 -4.05 -16.79
C THR A 45 -22.57 -3.02 -15.93
N GLU A 46 -22.16 -2.83 -14.67
CA GLU A 46 -22.76 -1.86 -13.77
C GLU A 46 -22.05 -0.48 -13.92
N PRO A 47 -22.69 0.54 -14.53
CA PRO A 47 -22.06 1.84 -14.78
C PRO A 47 -21.73 2.61 -13.49
N ALA A 48 -22.34 2.21 -12.37
CA ALA A 48 -22.11 2.79 -11.05
C ALA A 48 -20.63 2.73 -10.64
N PHE A 49 -19.91 1.66 -10.99
CA PHE A 49 -18.48 1.56 -10.68
C PHE A 49 -17.66 2.63 -11.39
N THR A 50 -17.93 2.88 -12.67
CA THR A 50 -17.27 3.95 -13.43
C THR A 50 -17.62 5.31 -12.87
N ALA A 51 -18.90 5.55 -12.54
CA ALA A 51 -19.33 6.81 -11.95
C ALA A 51 -18.64 7.07 -10.60
N ALA A 52 -18.64 6.07 -9.72
CA ALA A 52 -18.01 6.15 -8.40
C ALA A 52 -16.49 6.31 -8.48
N ALA A 53 -15.82 5.73 -9.49
CA ALA A 53 -14.39 5.86 -9.69
C ALA A 53 -13.92 7.26 -10.12
N ARG A 54 -14.83 8.11 -10.66
CA ARG A 54 -14.48 9.48 -11.09
C ARG A 54 -14.04 10.35 -9.91
N ARG A 55 -14.79 10.31 -8.81
CA ARG A 55 -14.48 11.11 -7.62
C ARG A 55 -13.06 10.87 -7.07
N PRO A 56 -12.65 9.64 -6.69
CA PRO A 56 -11.30 9.42 -6.18
C PRO A 56 -10.23 9.71 -7.24
N ARG A 57 -10.52 9.51 -8.54
CA ARG A 57 -9.60 9.92 -9.61
C ARG A 57 -9.37 11.43 -9.60
N ASP A 58 -10.44 12.22 -9.50
CA ASP A 58 -10.38 13.68 -9.52
C ASP A 58 -9.71 14.21 -8.25
N GLU A 59 -10.00 13.61 -7.09
CA GLU A 59 -9.34 13.91 -5.81
C GLU A 59 -7.82 13.63 -5.88
N ILE A 60 -7.41 12.50 -6.45
CA ILE A 60 -5.99 12.15 -6.64
C ILE A 60 -5.33 13.10 -7.65
N ALA A 61 -6.01 13.44 -8.74
CA ALA A 61 -5.49 14.37 -9.74
C ALA A 61 -5.31 15.80 -9.20
N ALA A 62 -6.08 16.18 -8.18
CA ALA A 62 -5.94 17.45 -7.49
C ALA A 62 -4.79 17.47 -6.46
N MET A 63 -4.22 16.31 -6.12
CA MET A 63 -3.06 16.25 -5.23
C MET A 63 -1.81 16.79 -5.92
N PRO A 64 -0.88 17.43 -5.17
CA PRO A 64 0.43 17.78 -5.71
C PRO A 64 1.14 16.55 -6.25
N SER A 65 1.72 16.68 -7.43
CA SER A 65 2.62 15.68 -8.00
C SER A 65 3.85 15.47 -7.12
N ALA A 66 4.52 14.33 -7.30
CA ALA A 66 5.77 14.04 -6.59
C ALA A 66 6.83 15.13 -6.83
N THR A 67 6.91 15.68 -8.04
CA THR A 67 7.83 16.77 -8.40
C THR A 67 7.49 18.06 -7.65
N GLU A 68 6.21 18.43 -7.60
CA GLU A 68 5.76 19.61 -6.85
C GLU A 68 6.01 19.47 -5.35
N VAL A 69 5.89 18.25 -4.80
CA VAL A 69 6.26 17.96 -3.41
C VAL A 69 7.77 18.08 -3.20
N ALA A 70 8.59 17.52 -4.09
CA ALA A 70 10.05 17.56 -3.98
C ALA A 70 10.63 18.98 -4.12
N ALA A 71 9.95 19.86 -4.87
CA ALA A 71 10.32 21.26 -5.02
C ALA A 71 9.93 22.12 -3.80
N ARG A 72 9.13 21.61 -2.85
CA ARG A 72 8.79 22.33 -1.62
C ARG A 72 10.03 22.37 -0.71
N PRO A 73 10.44 23.55 -0.24
CA PRO A 73 11.50 23.65 0.76
C PRO A 73 11.10 22.87 2.02
N VAL A 74 11.82 21.80 2.34
CA VAL A 74 11.64 21.07 3.59
C VAL A 74 12.14 21.93 4.74
N ALA A 75 11.24 22.65 5.39
CA ALA A 75 11.52 23.41 6.61
C ALA A 75 11.92 22.53 7.82
N SER A 76 12.08 21.22 7.64
CA SER A 76 12.38 20.25 8.71
C SER A 76 13.62 19.40 8.45
N THR A 77 14.64 19.92 7.77
CA THR A 77 15.99 19.31 7.82
C THR A 77 16.69 19.75 9.11
N GLY A 78 16.22 19.20 10.23
CA GLY A 78 16.82 19.41 11.54
C GLY A 78 16.56 18.19 12.41
N ALA A 79 17.65 17.50 12.79
CA ALA A 79 17.70 16.35 13.69
C ALA A 79 17.25 14.99 13.14
N GLN A 80 18.04 14.42 12.23
CA GLN A 80 18.42 13.00 12.39
C GLN A 80 19.93 12.92 12.61
N THR A 81 20.36 13.36 13.79
CA THR A 81 21.68 12.99 14.32
C THR A 81 21.70 11.49 14.47
N THR A 82 22.51 10.85 13.62
CA THR A 82 23.23 9.61 13.83
C THR A 82 22.86 8.89 15.12
N ARG A 83 21.92 7.94 15.06
CA ARG A 83 21.88 6.87 16.07
C ARG A 83 23.05 5.95 15.78
N GLU A 84 24.20 6.33 16.31
CA GLU A 84 25.40 5.51 16.37
C GLU A 84 25.00 4.15 16.98
N ALA A 85 25.18 3.08 16.21
CA ALA A 85 24.91 1.73 16.67
C ALA A 85 25.92 1.37 17.77
N PRO A 86 25.51 0.82 18.93
CA PRO A 86 26.47 0.39 19.93
C PRO A 86 27.32 -0.77 19.38
N ALA A 87 28.63 -0.60 19.49
CA ALA A 87 29.66 -1.53 19.07
C ALA A 87 29.36 -2.95 19.56
N ARG A 88 29.39 -3.93 18.64
CA ARG A 88 29.47 -5.35 19.00
C ARG A 88 30.77 -5.58 19.75
N GLY A 89 30.68 -5.73 21.07
CA GLY A 89 31.78 -6.20 21.90
C GLY A 89 32.26 -7.56 21.40
N ARG A 90 33.52 -7.62 20.95
CA ARG A 90 34.28 -8.85 20.89
C ARG A 90 34.73 -9.20 22.31
N PRO A 91 34.38 -10.35 22.88
CA PRO A 91 35.22 -10.92 23.93
C PRO A 91 36.49 -11.51 23.30
N SER A 92 37.61 -10.85 23.62
CA SER A 92 38.97 -11.35 23.47
C SER A 92 39.18 -12.62 24.31
N GLY A 93 40.08 -13.48 23.85
CA GLY A 93 40.16 -14.90 24.22
C GLY A 93 40.63 -15.24 25.63
N ALA A 94 40.45 -16.52 25.96
CA ALA A 94 41.32 -17.30 26.83
C ALA A 94 41.17 -18.78 26.43
N ALA A 95 42.23 -19.36 25.85
CA ALA A 95 42.35 -20.80 25.67
C ALA A 95 42.86 -21.42 27.00
N PRO A 96 42.32 -22.55 27.47
CA PRO A 96 42.90 -23.24 28.61
C PRO A 96 44.13 -24.05 28.17
N THR A 97 45.25 -23.81 28.85
CA THR A 97 46.48 -24.61 28.82
C THR A 97 46.20 -25.99 29.43
N LEU A 98 46.83 -27.04 28.88
CA LEU A 98 46.92 -28.40 29.43
C LEU A 98 47.68 -28.43 30.76
#